data_AF-J9DCD6-F1
#
_entry.id   AF-J9DCD6-F1
#
_cell.length_a   1.000
_cell.length_b   1.000
_cell.length_c   1.000
_cell.angle_alpha   90.00
_cell.angle_beta   90.00
_cell.angle_gamma   90.00
#
_symmetry.space_group_name_H-M   'P 1'
#
loop_
_entity.id
_entity.type
_entity.pdbx_description
1 polymer ?
#
loop_
_entity_poly.entity_id
_entity_poly.type
_entity_poly.pdbx_seq_one_letter_code
_entity_poly.pdbx_strand_id
1 'polypeptide(L)'
;MSDTNATAEKAKVVKEETVKKAKDADKAIDNQFNKIDQSKLGEFLPTHVENISLKTIVYFTIFLSALTTIAIYLMIVAQNATKAKGEQKATFANLMCYLLLIVGICGIVYDMVVIMMRMMVFFKISLIIKLIKVINIFCIGFCLEISGIFTKGLLFIFLFGCFITDLLYIKYGYKYFSVNESNDGEQNTKEPEP
;
A
#
# COMPACT_ATOMS: atom_id res chain seq x y z
N MET A 1 23.05 11.14 -41.83
CA MET A 1 23.65 11.51 -40.53
C MET A 1 22.87 12.60 -39.77
N SER A 2 21.80 13.20 -40.32
CA SER A 2 20.98 14.21 -39.62
C SER A 2 19.89 13.64 -38.70
N ASP A 3 19.37 12.44 -38.99
CA ASP A 3 18.16 11.92 -38.32
C ASP A 3 18.41 11.36 -36.91
N THR A 4 19.65 10.91 -36.64
CA THR A 4 20.06 10.40 -35.33
C THR A 4 20.11 11.50 -34.27
N ASN A 5 20.47 12.73 -34.66
CA ASN A 5 20.50 13.88 -33.75
C ASN A 5 19.08 14.36 -33.40
N ALA A 6 18.16 14.39 -34.37
CA ALA A 6 16.78 14.80 -34.15
C ALA A 6 16.00 13.82 -33.25
N THR A 7 16.35 12.52 -33.29
CA THR A 7 15.72 11.50 -32.45
C THR A 7 16.26 11.54 -31.02
N ALA A 8 17.55 11.82 -30.84
CA ALA A 8 18.16 12.02 -29.52
C ALA A 8 17.65 13.29 -28.82
N GLU A 9 17.40 14.36 -29.58
CA GLU A 9 16.86 15.61 -29.06
C GLU A 9 15.39 15.47 -28.64
N LYS A 10 14.56 14.81 -29.45
CA LYS A 10 13.17 14.46 -29.08
C LYS A 10 13.11 13.54 -27.87
N ALA A 11 14.01 12.56 -27.75
CA ALA A 11 14.09 11.68 -26.58
C ALA A 11 14.47 12.43 -25.29
N LYS A 12 15.35 13.44 -25.38
CA LYS A 12 15.68 14.31 -24.24
C LYS A 12 14.48 15.17 -23.82
N VAL A 13 13.78 15.78 -24.77
CA VAL A 13 12.58 16.59 -24.48
C VAL A 13 11.47 15.76 -23.85
N VAL A 14 11.22 14.55 -24.36
CA VAL A 14 10.23 13.62 -23.76
C VAL A 14 10.67 13.18 -22.34
N LYS A 15 11.96 12.94 -22.13
CA LYS A 15 12.49 12.60 -20.80
C LYS A 15 12.34 13.77 -19.82
N GLU A 16 12.63 14.99 -20.23
CA GLU A 16 12.46 16.20 -19.40
C GLU A 16 10.99 16.51 -19.11
N GLU A 17 10.09 16.33 -20.08
CA GLU A 17 8.63 16.42 -19.86
C GLU A 17 8.14 15.36 -18.86
N THR A 18 8.64 14.13 -18.98
CA THR A 18 8.26 13.04 -18.09
C THR A 18 8.76 13.30 -16.67
N VAL A 19 9.98 13.83 -16.52
CA VAL A 19 10.54 14.23 -15.22
C VAL A 19 9.75 15.40 -14.62
N LYS A 20 9.35 16.41 -15.41
CA LYS A 20 8.48 17.50 -14.93
C LYS A 20 7.13 16.97 -14.48
N LYS A 21 6.45 16.14 -15.28
CA LYS A 21 5.17 15.52 -14.92
C LYS A 21 5.27 14.67 -13.65
N ALA A 22 6.37 13.94 -13.46
CA ALA A 22 6.62 13.19 -12.24
C ALA A 22 6.79 14.10 -11.02
N LYS A 23 7.55 15.20 -11.14
CA LYS A 23 7.73 16.20 -10.06
C LYS A 23 6.43 16.93 -9.72
N ASP A 24 5.62 17.26 -10.73
CA ASP A 24 4.32 17.91 -10.52
C ASP A 24 3.33 16.95 -9.85
N ALA A 25 3.36 15.66 -10.22
CA ALA A 25 2.59 14.63 -9.54
C ALA A 25 3.01 14.44 -8.09
N ASP A 26 4.33 14.45 -7.80
CA ASP A 26 4.84 14.34 -6.43
C ASP A 26 4.41 15.54 -5.59
N LYS A 27 4.51 16.77 -6.11
CA LYS A 27 3.96 17.97 -5.44
C LYS A 27 2.44 17.89 -5.23
N ALA A 28 1.69 17.32 -6.17
CA ALA A 28 0.25 17.14 -6.02
C ALA A 28 -0.08 16.12 -4.92
N ILE A 29 0.70 15.04 -4.81
CA ILE A 29 0.59 14.03 -3.76
C ILE A 29 0.89 14.66 -2.39
N ASP A 30 1.98 15.41 -2.26
CA ASP A 30 2.34 16.09 -1.02
C ASP A 30 1.24 17.07 -0.57
N ASN A 31 0.69 17.84 -1.50
CA ASN A 31 -0.42 18.75 -1.24
C ASN A 31 -1.70 18.02 -0.83
N GLN A 32 -1.97 16.82 -1.37
CA GLN A 32 -3.11 16.01 -0.97
C GLN A 32 -2.94 15.44 0.44
N PHE A 33 -1.73 14.95 0.79
CA PHE A 33 -1.46 14.47 2.13
C PHE A 33 -1.58 15.57 3.18
N ASN A 34 -1.08 16.78 2.89
CA ASN A 34 -1.25 17.94 3.77
C ASN A 34 -2.72 18.31 3.98
N LYS A 35 -3.54 18.24 2.92
CA LYS A 35 -5.00 18.45 3.02
C LYS A 35 -5.69 17.34 3.81
N ILE A 36 -5.25 16.09 3.68
CA ILE A 36 -5.79 14.95 4.43
C ILE A 36 -5.47 15.11 5.91
N ASP A 37 -4.25 15.51 6.28
CA ASP A 37 -3.88 15.76 7.67
C ASP A 37 -4.67 16.92 8.30
N GLN A 38 -5.02 17.94 7.51
CA GLN A 38 -5.89 19.05 7.95
C GLN A 38 -7.39 18.75 7.88
N SER A 39 -7.79 17.58 7.36
CA SER A 39 -9.21 17.20 7.27
C SER A 39 -9.73 16.63 8.59
N LYS A 40 -11.06 16.63 8.79
CA LYS A 40 -11.71 15.98 9.95
C LYS A 40 -11.31 14.51 10.14
N LEU A 41 -10.96 13.83 9.05
CA LEU A 41 -10.52 12.44 9.03
C LEU A 41 -9.04 12.32 9.43
N GLY A 42 -8.23 13.34 9.11
CA GLY A 42 -6.84 13.49 9.53
C GLY A 42 -6.70 13.82 11.01
N GLU A 43 -7.55 14.70 11.55
CA GLU A 43 -7.61 15.03 12.98
C GLU A 43 -7.99 13.83 13.84
N PHE A 44 -8.89 12.97 13.36
CA PHE A 44 -9.31 11.76 14.09
C PHE A 44 -8.23 10.67 14.10
N LEU A 45 -7.30 10.71 13.15
CA LEU A 45 -6.20 9.75 13.03
C LEU A 45 -4.97 10.28 13.76
N PRO A 46 -4.51 9.66 14.87
CA PRO A 46 -3.46 10.22 15.73
C PRO A 46 -2.17 10.50 14.94
N THR A 47 -1.90 11.77 14.67
CA THR A 47 -0.73 12.23 13.90
C THR A 47 0.54 12.36 14.75
N HIS A 48 0.40 12.31 16.07
CA HIS A 48 1.47 12.39 17.07
C HIS A 48 1.36 11.23 18.05
N VAL A 49 2.38 10.37 18.05
CA VAL A 49 2.55 9.35 19.09
C VAL A 49 3.83 9.75 19.82
N GLU A 50 3.69 10.54 20.89
CA GLU A 50 4.78 11.25 21.57
C GLU A 50 5.91 10.36 22.11
N ASN A 51 5.77 9.03 22.11
CA ASN A 51 6.79 8.11 22.61
C ASN A 51 7.04 6.89 21.73
N ILE A 52 6.48 6.82 20.52
CA ILE A 52 6.68 5.66 19.62
C ILE A 52 7.35 6.13 18.33
N SER A 53 8.53 5.55 18.05
CA SER A 53 9.22 5.81 16.78
C SER A 53 8.30 5.48 15.61
N LEU A 54 8.22 6.39 14.64
CA LEU A 54 7.38 6.25 13.45
C LEU A 54 7.68 4.95 12.68
N LYS A 55 8.94 4.50 12.70
CA LYS A 55 9.36 3.19 12.19
C LYS A 55 8.63 2.02 12.86
N THR A 56 8.43 2.09 14.17
CA THR A 56 7.72 1.08 14.96
C THR A 56 6.23 1.04 14.60
N ILE A 57 5.62 2.21 14.39
CA ILE A 57 4.21 2.30 13.94
C ILE A 57 4.05 1.61 12.58
N VAL A 58 4.96 1.87 11.63
CA VAL A 58 4.90 1.24 10.31
C VAL A 58 5.09 -0.27 10.40
N TYR A 59 6.05 -0.78 11.19
CA TYR A 59 6.22 -2.23 11.40
C TYR A 59 5.00 -2.88 12.06
N PHE A 60 4.43 -2.22 13.07
CA PHE A 60 3.22 -2.72 13.73
C PHE A 60 2.04 -2.77 12.77
N THR A 61 1.92 -1.78 11.88
CA THR A 61 0.90 -1.74 10.84
C THR A 61 1.09 -2.88 9.82
N ILE A 62 2.33 -3.16 9.39
CA ILE A 62 2.62 -4.33 8.55
C ILE A 62 2.25 -5.63 9.26
N PHE A 63 2.61 -5.76 10.54
CA PHE A 63 2.30 -6.95 11.33
C PHE A 63 0.78 -7.18 11.47
N LEU A 64 0.00 -6.12 11.75
CA LEU A 64 -1.46 -6.19 11.76
C LEU A 64 -2.03 -6.55 10.38
N SER A 65 -1.44 -6.02 9.31
CA SER A 65 -1.84 -6.35 7.93
C SER A 65 -1.59 -7.84 7.63
N ALA A 66 -0.51 -8.43 8.17
CA ALA A 66 -0.24 -9.86 8.08
C ALA A 66 -1.26 -10.70 8.83
N LEU A 67 -1.53 -10.37 10.10
CA LEU A 67 -2.51 -11.10 10.91
C LEU A 67 -3.91 -11.09 10.28
N THR A 68 -4.36 -9.92 9.80
CA THR A 68 -5.68 -9.78 9.16
C THR A 68 -5.74 -10.54 7.83
N THR A 69 -4.68 -10.49 7.01
CA THR A 69 -4.61 -11.24 5.75
C THR A 69 -4.65 -12.75 5.99
N ILE A 70 -3.90 -13.26 6.97
CA ILE A 70 -3.91 -14.68 7.35
C ILE A 70 -5.29 -15.09 7.87
N ALA A 71 -5.92 -14.27 8.71
CA ALA A 71 -7.27 -14.55 9.22
C ALA A 71 -8.30 -14.67 8.09
N ILE A 72 -8.29 -13.75 7.13
CA ILE A 72 -9.18 -13.81 5.95
C ILE A 72 -8.92 -15.07 5.13
N TYR A 73 -7.64 -15.41 4.90
CA TYR A 73 -7.26 -16.63 4.21
C TYR A 73 -7.81 -17.89 4.90
N LEU A 74 -7.64 -18.02 6.21
CA LEU A 74 -8.15 -19.14 6.99
C LEU A 74 -9.69 -19.25 6.92
N MET A 75 -10.40 -18.12 6.93
CA MET A 75 -11.86 -18.10 6.77
C MET A 75 -12.30 -18.60 5.39
N ILE A 76 -11.60 -18.19 4.32
CA ILE A 76 -11.87 -18.67 2.96
C ILE A 76 -11.65 -20.19 2.87
N VAL A 77 -10.52 -20.68 3.37
CA VAL A 77 -10.17 -22.10 3.34
C VAL A 77 -11.19 -22.94 4.13
N ALA A 78 -11.54 -22.51 5.34
CA ALA A 78 -12.53 -23.20 6.17
C ALA A 78 -13.90 -23.28 5.49
N GLN A 79 -14.31 -22.22 4.80
CA GLN A 79 -15.56 -22.17 4.06
C GLN A 79 -15.54 -23.06 2.81
N ASN A 80 -14.44 -23.07 2.05
CA ASN A 80 -14.28 -23.93 0.89
C ASN A 80 -14.29 -25.42 1.28
N ALA A 81 -13.76 -25.77 2.47
CA ALA A 81 -13.82 -27.13 3.00
C ALA A 81 -15.26 -27.57 3.37
N THR A 82 -16.15 -26.64 3.70
CA THR A 82 -17.53 -26.93 4.12
C THR A 82 -18.57 -26.83 3.01
N LYS A 83 -18.30 -26.10 1.91
CA LYS A 83 -19.24 -25.92 0.80
C LYS A 83 -18.71 -26.49 -0.52
N ALA A 84 -18.83 -27.80 -0.69
CA ALA A 84 -18.61 -28.50 -1.96
C ALA A 84 -19.81 -28.36 -2.93
N LYS A 85 -20.28 -27.14 -3.22
CA LYS A 85 -21.40 -26.95 -4.17
C LYS A 85 -21.16 -25.77 -5.12
N GLY A 86 -20.76 -26.11 -6.36
CA GLY A 86 -20.64 -25.22 -7.50
C GLY A 86 -19.19 -25.05 -7.98
N GLU A 87 -18.78 -25.81 -9.01
CA GLU A 87 -17.39 -25.86 -9.53
C GLU A 87 -16.84 -24.48 -9.93
N GLN A 88 -17.66 -23.62 -10.52
CA GLN A 88 -17.23 -22.30 -10.99
C GLN A 88 -16.99 -21.31 -9.84
N LYS A 89 -17.90 -21.26 -8.85
CA LYS A 89 -17.74 -20.39 -7.67
C LYS A 89 -16.56 -20.84 -6.80
N ALA A 90 -16.36 -22.15 -6.65
CA ALA A 90 -15.23 -22.71 -5.92
C ALA A 90 -13.88 -22.39 -6.60
N THR A 91 -13.82 -22.50 -7.93
CA THR A 91 -12.61 -22.16 -8.70
C THR A 91 -12.27 -20.67 -8.58
N PHE A 92 -13.28 -19.79 -8.70
CA PHE A 92 -13.08 -18.34 -8.53
C PHE A 92 -12.64 -17.98 -7.11
N ALA A 93 -13.28 -18.55 -6.08
CA ALA A 93 -12.90 -18.33 -4.69
C ALA A 93 -11.47 -18.80 -4.40
N ASN A 94 -11.04 -19.95 -4.95
CA ASN A 94 -9.66 -20.42 -4.85
C ASN A 94 -8.68 -19.47 -5.55
N LEU A 95 -9.01 -18.97 -6.75
CA LEU A 95 -8.18 -17.99 -7.45
C LEU A 95 -8.01 -16.71 -6.62
N MET A 96 -9.09 -16.16 -6.07
CA MET A 96 -9.04 -14.98 -5.20
C MET A 96 -8.24 -15.24 -3.93
N CYS A 97 -8.32 -16.46 -3.38
CA CYS A 97 -7.54 -16.91 -2.23
C CYS A 97 -6.03 -16.92 -2.55
N TYR A 98 -5.62 -17.46 -3.71
CA TYR A 98 -4.23 -17.42 -4.16
C TYR A 98 -3.76 -15.99 -4.45
N LEU A 99 -4.59 -15.17 -5.08
CA LEU A 99 -4.28 -13.75 -5.28
C LEU A 99 -4.14 -13.02 -3.95
N LEU A 100 -4.94 -13.34 -2.93
CA LEU A 100 -4.83 -12.76 -1.60
C LEU A 100 -3.51 -13.18 -0.94
N LEU A 101 -3.10 -14.43 -1.13
CA LEU A 101 -1.86 -14.94 -0.57
C LEU A 101 -0.64 -14.32 -1.25
N ILE A 102 -0.63 -14.25 -2.58
CA ILE A 102 0.46 -13.64 -3.34
C ILE A 102 0.51 -12.13 -3.07
N VAL A 103 -0.58 -11.41 -3.29
CA VAL A 103 -0.58 -9.95 -3.16
C VAL A 103 -0.52 -9.52 -1.69
N GLY A 104 -1.14 -10.28 -0.79
CA GLY A 104 -1.10 -10.02 0.65
C GLY A 104 0.25 -10.37 1.26
N ILE A 105 0.64 -11.65 1.26
CA ILE A 105 1.87 -12.11 1.95
C ILE A 105 3.12 -11.61 1.22
N CYS A 106 3.21 -11.76 -0.11
CA CYS A 106 4.38 -11.22 -0.82
C CYS A 106 4.39 -9.68 -0.78
N GLY A 107 3.21 -9.03 -0.74
CA GLY A 107 3.11 -7.59 -0.51
C GLY A 107 3.64 -7.15 0.85
N ILE A 108 3.38 -7.93 1.91
CA ILE A 108 3.93 -7.70 3.24
C ILE A 108 5.46 -7.85 3.27
N VAL A 109 5.99 -8.90 2.64
CA VAL A 109 7.44 -9.11 2.53
C VAL A 109 8.07 -7.96 1.74
N TYR A 110 7.43 -7.55 0.64
CA TYR A 110 7.84 -6.41 -0.15
C TYR A 110 7.86 -5.13 0.69
N ASP A 111 6.79 -4.81 1.42
CA ASP A 111 6.70 -3.65 2.31
C ASP A 111 7.83 -3.62 3.35
N MET A 112 8.18 -4.78 3.93
CA MET A 112 9.32 -4.89 4.84
C MET A 112 10.65 -4.54 4.16
N VAL A 113 10.88 -5.05 2.95
CA VAL A 113 12.09 -4.74 2.16
C VAL A 113 12.12 -3.25 1.80
N VAL A 114 11.00 -2.66 1.39
CA VAL A 114 10.90 -1.24 1.04
C VAL A 114 11.28 -0.34 2.21
N ILE A 115 10.82 -0.67 3.42
CA ILE A 115 11.20 0.07 4.64
C ILE A 115 12.68 -0.08 4.95
N MET A 116 13.24 -1.29 4.80
CA MET A 116 14.66 -1.52 5.03
C MET A 116 15.54 -0.76 4.04
N MET A 117 15.14 -0.70 2.76
CA MET A 117 15.88 -0.04 1.70
C MET A 117 15.69 1.49 1.67
N ARG A 118 14.71 2.04 2.40
CA ARG A 118 14.46 3.49 2.53
C ARG A 118 14.24 4.25 1.20
N MET A 119 13.82 3.58 0.14
CA MET A 119 13.65 4.23 -1.18
C MET A 119 12.18 4.54 -1.51
N MET A 120 11.86 5.82 -1.72
CA MET A 120 10.50 6.31 -2.01
C MET A 120 9.91 5.73 -3.32
N VAL A 121 10.75 5.43 -4.31
CA VAL A 121 10.31 4.81 -5.58
C VAL A 121 9.63 3.45 -5.34
N PHE A 122 10.17 2.64 -4.43
CA PHE A 122 9.61 1.34 -4.10
C PHE A 122 8.33 1.46 -3.27
N PHE A 123 8.14 2.56 -2.53
CA PHE A 123 6.89 2.88 -1.84
C PHE A 123 5.74 3.11 -2.83
N LYS A 124 5.98 3.80 -3.97
CA LYS A 124 4.94 3.98 -5.00
C LYS A 124 4.44 2.64 -5.57
N ILE A 125 5.34 1.68 -5.76
CA ILE A 125 4.98 0.31 -6.18
C ILE A 125 4.21 -0.41 -5.07
N SER A 126 4.57 -0.23 -3.80
CA SER A 126 3.82 -0.75 -2.65
C SER A 126 2.37 -0.25 -2.66
N LEU A 127 2.12 1.02 -2.99
CA LEU A 127 0.75 1.56 -3.12
C LEU A 127 -0.07 0.82 -4.17
N ILE A 128 0.53 0.46 -5.32
CA ILE A 128 -0.16 -0.30 -6.37
C ILE A 128 -0.51 -1.70 -5.89
N ILE A 129 0.43 -2.38 -5.21
CA ILE A 129 0.18 -3.70 -4.62
C ILE A 129 -0.97 -3.63 -3.60
N LYS A 130 -0.99 -2.59 -2.76
CA LYS A 130 -2.07 -2.35 -1.78
C LYS A 130 -3.41 -2.12 -2.47
N LEU A 131 -3.45 -1.35 -3.56
CA LEU A 131 -4.67 -1.13 -4.32
C LEU A 131 -5.22 -2.44 -4.90
N ILE A 132 -4.36 -3.27 -5.49
CA ILE A 132 -4.74 -4.61 -6.00
C ILE A 132 -5.28 -5.48 -4.86
N LYS A 133 -4.64 -5.44 -3.69
CA LYS A 133 -5.08 -6.16 -2.49
C LYS A 133 -6.48 -5.71 -2.04
N VAL A 134 -6.75 -4.41 -2.02
CA VAL A 134 -8.06 -3.85 -1.65
C VAL A 134 -9.13 -4.31 -2.63
N ILE A 135 -8.87 -4.25 -3.94
CA ILE A 135 -9.81 -4.73 -4.95
C ILE A 135 -10.12 -6.22 -4.74
N ASN A 136 -9.09 -7.03 -4.51
CA ASN A 136 -9.26 -8.46 -4.24
C ASN A 136 -10.10 -8.72 -2.97
N ILE A 137 -9.84 -7.97 -1.89
CA ILE A 137 -10.64 -7.99 -0.65
C ILE A 137 -12.13 -7.73 -0.93
N PHE A 138 -12.45 -6.74 -1.77
CA PHE A 138 -13.83 -6.50 -2.18
C PHE A 138 -14.42 -7.66 -2.98
N CYS A 139 -13.68 -8.19 -3.97
CA CYS A 139 -14.11 -9.34 -4.77
C CYS A 139 -14.41 -10.56 -3.88
N ILE A 140 -13.57 -10.84 -2.89
CA ILE A 140 -13.77 -11.90 -1.90
C ILE A 140 -15.07 -11.67 -1.12
N GLY A 141 -15.31 -10.44 -0.65
CA GLY A 141 -16.54 -10.09 0.07
C GLY A 141 -17.83 -10.33 -0.74
N PHE A 142 -17.78 -10.14 -2.05
CA PHE A 142 -18.92 -10.42 -2.95
C PHE A 142 -19.06 -11.91 -3.30
N CYS A 143 -17.96 -12.64 -3.40
CA CYS A 143 -17.98 -14.04 -3.85
C CYS A 143 -18.21 -15.06 -2.73
N LEU A 144 -17.88 -14.72 -1.47
CA LEU A 144 -18.10 -15.61 -0.34
C LEU A 144 -19.56 -15.56 0.13
N GLU A 145 -20.34 -16.56 -0.26
CA GLU A 145 -21.65 -16.82 0.35
C GLU A 145 -21.45 -17.53 1.70
N ILE A 146 -21.10 -16.78 2.75
CA ILE A 146 -20.98 -17.33 4.10
C ILE A 146 -22.39 -17.62 4.67
N SER A 147 -22.63 -18.87 5.04
CA SER A 147 -23.82 -19.25 5.82
C SER A 147 -23.57 -18.96 7.30
N GLY A 148 -24.32 -18.01 7.86
CA GLY A 148 -24.23 -17.61 9.27
C GLY A 148 -23.88 -16.12 9.41
N ILE A 149 -24.75 -15.39 10.09
CA ILE A 149 -24.61 -13.93 10.25
C ILE A 149 -23.36 -13.56 11.05
N PHE A 150 -22.98 -14.40 12.02
CA PHE A 150 -21.79 -14.20 12.85
C PHE A 150 -20.50 -14.29 12.01
N THR A 151 -20.33 -15.36 11.24
CA THR A 151 -19.14 -15.56 10.38
C THR A 151 -19.07 -14.49 9.27
N LYS A 152 -20.22 -14.07 8.74
CA LYS A 152 -20.29 -12.96 7.78
C LYS A 152 -19.88 -11.64 8.42
N GLY A 153 -20.36 -11.33 9.62
CA GLY A 153 -19.96 -10.14 10.37
C GLY A 153 -18.47 -10.13 10.70
N LEU A 154 -17.93 -11.28 11.12
CA LEU A 154 -16.52 -11.46 11.42
C LEU A 154 -15.66 -11.23 10.17
N LEU A 155 -16.05 -11.79 9.01
CA LEU A 155 -15.38 -11.53 7.73
C LEU A 155 -15.34 -10.03 7.43
N PHE A 156 -16.47 -9.32 7.53
CA PHE A 156 -16.51 -7.88 7.29
C PHE A 156 -15.61 -7.09 8.23
N ILE A 157 -15.52 -7.46 9.51
CA ILE A 157 -14.60 -6.84 10.47
C ILE A 157 -13.15 -7.03 10.02
N PHE A 158 -12.77 -8.23 9.58
CA PHE A 158 -11.40 -8.49 9.12
C PHE A 158 -11.10 -7.82 7.77
N LEU A 159 -12.04 -7.81 6.82
CA LEU A 159 -11.88 -7.10 5.54
C LEU A 159 -11.73 -5.59 5.77
N PHE A 160 -12.58 -5.00 6.62
CA PHE A 160 -12.53 -3.59 6.95
C PHE A 160 -11.28 -3.24 7.78
N GLY A 161 -10.90 -4.12 8.71
CA GLY A 161 -9.65 -4.00 9.47
C GLY A 161 -8.43 -4.04 8.54
N CYS A 162 -8.41 -4.94 7.57
CA CYS A 162 -7.34 -4.99 6.56
C CYS A 162 -7.28 -3.70 5.74
N PHE A 163 -8.43 -3.18 5.30
CA PHE A 163 -8.52 -1.91 4.58
C PHE A 163 -8.01 -0.72 5.41
N ILE A 164 -8.44 -0.60 6.68
CA ILE A 164 -7.95 0.43 7.59
C ILE A 164 -6.44 0.30 7.77
N THR A 165 -5.93 -0.91 8.00
CA THR A 165 -4.51 -1.14 8.25
C THR A 165 -3.67 -0.75 7.02
N ASP A 166 -4.16 -1.04 5.82
CA ASP A 166 -3.50 -0.61 4.59
C ASP A 166 -3.54 0.91 4.42
N LEU A 167 -4.62 1.61 4.78
CA LEU A 167 -4.66 3.08 4.81
C LEU A 167 -3.68 3.68 5.84
N LEU A 168 -3.60 3.10 7.04
CA LEU A 168 -2.63 3.52 8.06
C LEU A 168 -1.20 3.34 7.54
N TYR A 169 -0.93 2.25 6.84
CA TYR A 169 0.38 2.02 6.24
C TYR A 169 0.71 3.08 5.18
N ILE A 170 -0.27 3.45 4.34
CA ILE A 170 -0.07 4.51 3.34
C ILE A 170 0.25 5.83 4.04
N LYS A 171 -0.52 6.22 5.07
CA LYS A 171 -0.31 7.47 5.82
C LYS A 171 1.04 7.50 6.53
N TYR A 172 1.32 6.53 7.39
CA TYR A 172 2.54 6.51 8.19
C TYR A 172 3.77 6.13 7.38
N GLY A 173 3.62 5.26 6.38
CA GLY A 173 4.69 4.92 5.44
C GLY A 173 5.10 6.15 4.64
N TYR A 174 4.16 6.88 4.06
CA TYR A 174 4.47 8.12 3.34
C TYR A 174 5.17 9.14 4.25
N LYS A 175 4.65 9.36 5.47
CA LYS A 175 5.29 10.23 6.47
C LYS A 175 6.71 9.76 6.86
N TYR A 176 6.96 8.45 6.89
CA TYR A 176 8.28 7.89 7.16
C TYR A 176 9.27 8.24 6.05
N PHE A 177 8.87 8.10 4.79
CA PHE A 177 9.73 8.40 3.65
C PHE A 177 9.94 9.91 3.48
N SER A 178 8.93 10.74 3.71
CA SER A 178 9.06 12.20 3.57
C SER A 178 9.99 12.82 4.62
N VAL A 179 9.94 12.35 5.87
CA VAL A 179 10.87 12.80 6.93
C VAL A 179 12.31 12.35 6.66
N ASN A 180 12.50 11.17 6.05
CA ASN A 180 13.84 10.71 5.70
C ASN A 180 14.42 11.49 4.51
N GLU A 181 13.61 11.80 3.48
CA GLU A 181 14.06 12.64 2.36
C GLU A 181 14.40 14.07 2.79
N SER A 182 13.64 14.67 3.72
CA SER A 182 13.98 15.99 4.26
C SER A 182 15.29 15.99 5.05
N ASN A 183 15.56 14.93 5.82
CA ASN A 183 16.79 14.81 6.60
C ASN A 183 18.02 14.57 5.72
N ASP A 184 17.90 13.79 4.65
CA ASP A 184 18.99 13.57 3.68
C ASP A 184 19.28 14.83 2.84
N GLY A 185 18.26 15.67 2.60
CA GLY A 185 18.39 16.98 1.94
C GLY A 185 19.09 18.05 2.80
N GLU A 186 18.86 18.05 4.11
CA GLU A 186 19.54 18.95 5.06
C GLU A 186 21.01 18.57 5.31
N GLN A 187 21.36 17.28 5.17
CA GLN A 187 22.77 16.86 5.28
C GLN A 187 23.59 17.18 4.03
N ASN A 188 23.00 17.13 2.83
CA ASN A 188 23.68 17.51 1.58
C ASN A 188 23.82 19.03 1.37
N THR A 189 23.22 19.86 2.21
CA THR A 189 23.40 21.33 2.20
C THR A 189 24.39 21.82 3.25
N LYS A 190 24.97 20.90 4.03
CA LYS A 190 26.09 21.17 4.95
C LYS A 190 27.37 20.53 4.44
N GLU A 191 27.73 20.78 3.17
CA GLU A 191 29.14 20.77 2.80
C GLU A 191 29.80 22.06 3.32
N PRO A 192 31.04 21.99 3.83
CA PRO A 192 31.67 23.11 4.50
C PRO A 192 32.04 24.20 3.48
N GLU A 193 31.48 25.39 3.66
CA GLU A 193 32.16 26.62 3.21
C GLU A 193 33.43 26.81 4.07
N PRO A 194 34.49 27.40 3.49
CA PRO A 194 35.76 26.78 3.10
C PRO A 194 36.75 26.39 4.22
#